data_AF-A0A662N1L8-F1
#
_entry.id   AF-A0A662N1L8-F1
#
_cell.length_a   1.000
_cell.length_b   1.000
_cell.length_c   1.000
_cell.angle_alpha   90.00
_cell.angle_beta   90.00
_cell.angle_gamma   90.00
#
_symmetry.space_group_name_H-M   'P 1'
#
loop_
_entity.id
_entity.type
_entity.pdbx_description
1 polymer ?
#
loop_
_entity_poly.entity_id
_entity_poly.type
_entity_poly.pdbx_seq_one_letter_code
_entity_poly.pdbx_strand_id
1 'polypeptide(L)'
;MLIDSVYRSKILSGKKSTTIRYGDYEAKPGKEIYIVVRPSDTAIAKVKIKGVSKKKVKELTNEDARKDGFKDIKELLKTLNKIYGGLDAEDEVSIIEFELIKPLEGIPLKLLKGLNYREPDEVARLYVESGMSASRDVDLIMKHIKESGIKSATRRYGAARVRKALLDAYHRLYESDYI
;
A
#
# COMPACT_ATOMS: atom_id res chain seq x y z
N MET A 1 -3.56 2.07 3.27
CA MET A 1 -4.55 1.23 3.97
C MET A 1 -3.86 0.02 4.57
N LEU A 2 -3.96 -0.15 5.91
CA LEU A 2 -3.38 -1.30 6.60
C LEU A 2 -4.33 -2.50 6.55
N ILE A 3 -3.80 -3.69 6.29
CA ILE A 3 -4.53 -4.97 6.22
C ILE A 3 -3.68 -6.08 6.87
N ASP A 4 -4.31 -7.14 7.37
CA ASP A 4 -3.57 -8.31 7.84
C ASP A 4 -2.93 -9.09 6.67
N SER A 5 -1.70 -9.57 6.86
CA SER A 5 -0.97 -10.38 5.87
C SER A 5 -1.74 -11.59 5.34
N VAL A 6 -2.69 -12.17 6.10
CA VAL A 6 -3.51 -13.31 5.65
C VAL A 6 -4.35 -12.99 4.40
N TYR A 7 -4.66 -11.72 4.16
CA TYR A 7 -5.45 -11.28 3.00
C TYR A 7 -4.59 -10.97 1.76
N ARG A 8 -3.25 -11.06 1.85
CA ARG A 8 -2.33 -10.70 0.75
C ARG A 8 -2.68 -11.41 -0.56
N SER A 9 -2.87 -12.73 -0.54
CA SER A 9 -3.14 -13.51 -1.75
C SER A 9 -4.49 -13.15 -2.38
N LYS A 10 -5.53 -12.91 -1.57
CA LYS A 10 -6.86 -12.52 -2.04
C LYS A 10 -6.86 -11.13 -2.69
N ILE A 11 -6.05 -10.20 -2.17
CA ILE A 11 -5.91 -8.85 -2.75
C ILE A 11 -5.14 -8.91 -4.07
N LEU A 12 -3.99 -9.59 -4.10
CA LEU A 12 -3.15 -9.68 -5.30
C LEU A 12 -3.81 -10.46 -6.45
N SER A 13 -4.73 -11.38 -6.13
CA SER A 13 -5.54 -12.08 -7.13
C SER A 13 -6.79 -11.32 -7.57
N GLY A 14 -7.07 -10.14 -7.00
CA GLY A 14 -8.27 -9.36 -7.28
C GLY A 14 -9.57 -9.94 -6.69
N LYS A 15 -9.50 -11.09 -5.99
CA LYS A 15 -10.67 -11.73 -5.36
C LYS A 15 -11.27 -10.89 -4.22
N LYS A 16 -10.44 -10.04 -3.59
CA LYS A 16 -10.87 -9.09 -2.55
C LYS A 16 -10.83 -7.68 -3.13
N SER A 17 -12.01 -7.11 -3.37
CA SER A 17 -12.21 -5.78 -3.93
C SER A 17 -12.81 -4.77 -2.95
N THR A 18 -13.19 -5.22 -1.75
CA THR A 18 -13.69 -4.34 -0.70
C THR A 18 -12.96 -4.55 0.63
N THR A 19 -13.02 -3.56 1.50
CA THR A 19 -12.70 -3.71 2.92
C THR A 19 -13.73 -3.03 3.79
N ILE A 20 -14.08 -3.64 4.92
CA ILE A 20 -15.00 -3.06 5.89
C ILE A 20 -14.20 -2.52 7.08
N ARG A 21 -14.52 -1.29 7.52
CA ARG A 21 -13.89 -0.63 8.67
C ARG A 21 -14.93 -0.04 9.59
N TYR A 22 -14.68 -0.13 10.88
CA TYR A 22 -15.49 0.55 11.88
C TYR A 22 -15.32 2.08 11.79
N GLY A 23 -16.42 2.82 11.90
CA GLY A 23 -16.46 4.28 11.89
C GLY A 23 -16.15 4.91 10.53
N ASP A 24 -15.90 6.23 10.56
CA ASP A 24 -15.68 7.04 9.36
C ASP A 24 -14.25 6.92 8.86
N TYR A 25 -14.09 6.26 7.71
CA TYR A 25 -12.84 6.27 6.98
C TYR A 25 -12.89 7.31 5.88
N GLU A 26 -12.07 8.35 5.99
CA GLU A 26 -11.90 9.39 4.96
C GLU A 26 -11.15 8.86 3.72
N ALA A 27 -11.70 7.85 3.05
CA ALA A 27 -11.28 7.50 1.70
C ALA A 27 -12.07 8.34 0.70
N LYS A 28 -11.36 9.11 -0.13
CA LYS A 28 -11.97 9.84 -1.25
C LYS A 28 -11.98 8.94 -2.48
N PRO A 29 -13.14 8.72 -3.13
CA PRO A 29 -13.19 8.06 -4.43
C PRO A 29 -12.22 8.68 -5.43
N GLY A 30 -11.60 7.84 -6.26
CA GLY A 30 -10.58 8.24 -7.24
C GLY A 30 -9.16 8.30 -6.69
N LYS A 31 -8.96 8.33 -5.36
CA LYS A 31 -7.62 8.39 -4.75
C LYS A 31 -6.87 7.06 -4.88
N GLU A 32 -5.61 7.13 -5.28
CA GLU A 32 -4.69 5.98 -5.25
C GLU A 32 -4.03 5.87 -3.88
N ILE A 33 -4.02 4.68 -3.31
CA ILE A 33 -3.42 4.39 -2.01
C ILE A 33 -2.64 3.07 -2.04
N TYR A 34 -1.74 2.91 -1.09
CA TYR A 34 -1.02 1.65 -0.90
C TYR A 34 -1.76 0.71 0.05
N ILE A 35 -1.83 -0.57 -0.29
CA ILE A 35 -2.15 -1.64 0.65
C ILE A 35 -0.88 -2.04 1.38
N VAL A 36 -0.89 -1.90 2.70
CA VAL A 36 0.22 -2.22 3.59
C VAL A 36 -0.19 -3.37 4.47
N VAL A 37 0.61 -4.44 4.51
CA VAL A 37 0.33 -5.60 5.36
C VAL A 37 1.03 -5.49 6.70
N ARG A 38 0.34 -5.93 7.77
CA ARG A 38 0.91 -6.16 9.10
C ARG A 38 1.22 -7.64 9.32
N PRO A 39 2.20 -7.98 10.19
CA PRO A 39 2.99 -7.08 11.03
C PRO A 39 4.24 -6.48 10.35
N SER A 40 4.54 -6.84 9.11
CA SER A 40 5.78 -6.44 8.42
C SER A 40 5.81 -4.98 7.92
N ASP A 41 4.73 -4.21 8.11
CA ASP A 41 4.55 -2.84 7.62
C ASP A 41 5.05 -2.63 6.19
N THR A 42 4.69 -3.57 5.31
CA THR A 42 5.17 -3.62 3.92
C THR A 42 4.05 -3.36 2.94
N ALA A 43 4.24 -2.40 2.04
CA ALA A 43 3.32 -2.11 0.94
C ALA A 43 3.44 -3.19 -0.14
N ILE A 44 2.30 -3.82 -0.47
CA ILE A 44 2.24 -4.97 -1.40
C ILE A 44 1.49 -4.67 -2.69
N ALA A 45 0.73 -3.58 -2.73
CA ALA A 45 -0.07 -3.21 -3.88
C ALA A 45 -0.40 -1.72 -3.86
N LYS A 46 -0.59 -1.14 -5.04
CA LYS A 46 -1.25 0.15 -5.24
C LYS A 46 -2.68 -0.11 -5.69
N VAL A 47 -3.65 0.53 -5.06
CA VAL A 47 -5.08 0.38 -5.35
C VAL A 47 -5.72 1.75 -5.57
N LYS A 48 -6.78 1.79 -6.37
CA LYS A 48 -7.63 2.97 -6.55
C LYS A 48 -8.91 2.80 -5.75
N ILE A 49 -9.26 3.77 -4.90
CA ILE A 49 -10.56 3.78 -4.24
C ILE A 49 -11.64 4.06 -5.30
N LYS A 50 -12.65 3.19 -5.38
CA LYS A 50 -13.79 3.31 -6.29
C LYS A 50 -14.98 3.98 -5.61
N GLY A 51 -15.21 3.66 -4.35
CA GLY A 51 -16.35 4.17 -3.59
C GLY A 51 -16.16 3.96 -2.10
N VAL A 52 -16.85 4.77 -1.32
CA VAL A 52 -17.05 4.55 0.12
C VAL A 52 -18.53 4.64 0.38
N SER A 53 -19.09 3.59 0.96
CA SER A 53 -20.48 3.57 1.44
C SER A 53 -20.51 3.28 2.92
N LYS A 54 -21.54 3.75 3.61
CA LYS A 54 -21.80 3.40 5.00
C LYS A 54 -22.95 2.41 5.05
N LYS A 55 -22.85 1.44 5.94
CA LYS A 55 -23.94 0.53 6.31
C LYS A 55 -23.95 0.34 7.81
N LYS A 56 -25.11 0.05 8.37
CA LYS A 56 -25.19 -0.48 9.73
C LYS A 56 -24.70 -1.93 9.75
N VAL A 57 -24.17 -2.38 10.89
CA VAL A 57 -23.75 -3.79 11.06
C VAL A 57 -24.87 -4.77 10.69
N LYS A 58 -26.12 -4.45 11.05
CA LYS A 58 -27.30 -5.26 10.70
C LYS A 58 -27.64 -5.31 9.21
N GLU A 59 -27.13 -4.38 8.42
CA GLU A 59 -27.38 -4.27 6.98
C GLU A 59 -26.31 -4.98 6.14
N LEU A 60 -25.27 -5.52 6.78
CA LEU A 60 -24.26 -6.34 6.12
C LEU A 60 -24.90 -7.61 5.56
N THR A 61 -24.46 -8.03 4.38
CA THR A 61 -24.98 -9.20 3.66
C THR A 61 -23.88 -10.23 3.41
N ASN A 62 -24.28 -11.43 2.99
CA ASN A 62 -23.32 -12.44 2.51
C ASN A 62 -22.55 -11.97 1.26
N GLU A 63 -23.14 -11.09 0.45
CA GLU A 63 -22.44 -10.51 -0.70
C GLU A 63 -21.31 -9.57 -0.24
N ASP A 64 -21.60 -8.70 0.74
CA ASP A 64 -20.58 -7.82 1.34
C ASP A 64 -19.43 -8.64 1.92
N ALA A 65 -19.75 -9.71 2.66
CA ALA A 65 -18.76 -10.63 3.20
C ALA A 65 -17.88 -11.27 2.12
N ARG A 66 -18.48 -11.75 1.02
CA ARG A 66 -17.73 -12.35 -0.10
C ARG A 66 -16.81 -11.36 -0.81
N LYS A 67 -17.28 -10.14 -1.06
CA LYS A 67 -16.45 -9.06 -1.65
C LYS A 67 -15.29 -8.66 -0.73
N ASP A 68 -15.51 -8.72 0.59
CA ASP A 68 -14.50 -8.50 1.63
C ASP A 68 -13.59 -9.73 1.84
N GLY A 69 -13.84 -10.82 1.11
CA GLY A 69 -13.01 -12.02 1.09
C GLY A 69 -13.32 -13.03 2.20
N PHE A 70 -14.48 -12.93 2.83
CA PHE A 70 -15.01 -13.90 3.80
C PHE A 70 -16.00 -14.87 3.13
N LYS A 71 -16.25 -16.02 3.75
CA LYS A 71 -17.18 -17.03 3.26
C LYS A 71 -18.64 -16.57 3.38
N ASP A 72 -18.97 -15.99 4.53
CA ASP A 72 -20.32 -15.56 4.91
C ASP A 72 -20.30 -14.43 5.95
N ILE A 73 -21.48 -13.89 6.23
CA ILE A 73 -21.67 -12.81 7.21
C ILE A 73 -21.22 -13.19 8.62
N LYS A 74 -21.34 -14.46 9.02
CA LYS A 74 -20.95 -14.89 10.38
C LYS A 74 -19.43 -14.82 10.53
N GLU A 75 -18.68 -15.23 9.52
CA GLU A 75 -17.22 -15.13 9.50
C GLU A 75 -16.75 -13.67 9.52
N LEU A 76 -17.41 -12.81 8.74
CA LEU A 76 -17.15 -11.37 8.71
C LEU A 76 -17.37 -10.75 10.11
N LEU A 77 -18.56 -10.92 10.70
CA LEU A 77 -18.90 -10.35 12.01
C LEU A 77 -17.99 -10.87 13.12
N LYS A 78 -17.63 -12.15 13.10
CA LYS A 78 -16.67 -12.73 14.06
C LYS A 78 -15.30 -12.05 13.96
N THR A 79 -14.83 -11.79 12.75
CA THR A 79 -13.55 -11.12 12.51
C THR A 79 -13.61 -9.65 12.91
N LEU A 80 -14.68 -8.94 12.54
CA LEU A 80 -14.88 -7.55 12.93
C LEU A 80 -14.95 -7.41 14.46
N ASN A 81 -15.68 -8.29 15.15
CA ASN A 81 -15.75 -8.31 16.61
C ASN A 81 -14.38 -8.57 17.26
N LYS A 82 -13.55 -9.40 16.65
CA LYS A 82 -12.19 -9.65 17.15
C LYS A 82 -11.28 -8.42 17.01
N ILE A 83 -11.48 -7.62 15.96
CA ILE A 83 -10.65 -6.44 15.67
C ILE A 83 -11.11 -5.23 16.47
N TYR A 84 -12.42 -5.02 16.58
CA TYR A 84 -13.02 -3.79 17.12
C TYR A 84 -13.70 -3.95 18.48
N GLY A 85 -13.92 -5.18 18.97
CA GLY A 85 -14.68 -5.44 20.20
C GLY A 85 -16.14 -5.82 19.92
N GLY A 86 -17.01 -5.76 20.92
CA GLY A 86 -18.44 -6.06 20.72
C GLY A 86 -19.10 -4.98 19.85
N LEU A 87 -19.40 -5.32 18.60
CA LEU A 87 -20.12 -4.43 17.68
C LEU A 87 -21.63 -4.60 17.86
N ASP A 88 -22.32 -3.47 18.00
CA ASP A 88 -23.77 -3.40 18.07
C ASP A 88 -24.41 -3.39 16.68
N ALA A 89 -25.65 -3.87 16.60
CA ALA A 89 -26.38 -3.96 15.33
C ALA A 89 -26.59 -2.58 14.64
N GLU A 90 -26.65 -1.52 15.44
CA GLU A 90 -26.84 -0.14 14.98
C GLU A 90 -25.53 0.60 14.66
N ASP A 91 -24.37 -0.01 14.97
CA ASP A 91 -23.08 0.60 14.68
C ASP A 91 -22.90 0.80 13.17
N GLU A 92 -22.29 1.92 12.79
CA GLU A 92 -21.96 2.22 11.40
C GLU A 92 -20.58 1.69 11.02
N VAL A 93 -20.53 1.05 9.85
CA VAL A 93 -19.30 0.59 9.22
C VAL A 93 -19.15 1.21 7.83
N SER A 94 -17.92 1.61 7.52
CA SER A 94 -17.54 2.06 6.19
C SER A 94 -17.10 0.88 5.33
N ILE A 95 -17.76 0.69 4.19
CA ILE A 95 -17.36 -0.24 3.14
C ILE A 95 -16.57 0.54 2.09
N ILE A 96 -15.31 0.18 1.92
CA ILE A 96 -14.39 0.83 0.98
C ILE A 96 -14.19 -0.11 -0.20
N GLU A 97 -14.68 0.30 -1.36
CA GLU A 97 -14.45 -0.42 -2.62
C GLU A 97 -13.15 0.07 -3.26
N PHE A 98 -12.32 -0.86 -3.72
CA PHE A 98 -11.06 -0.54 -4.37
C PHE A 98 -10.75 -1.52 -5.51
N GLU A 99 -9.98 -1.01 -6.47
CA GLU A 99 -9.47 -1.77 -7.60
C GLU A 99 -7.94 -1.87 -7.51
N LEU A 100 -7.40 -3.06 -7.78
CA LEU A 100 -5.96 -3.26 -7.88
C LEU A 100 -5.43 -2.54 -9.14
N ILE A 101 -4.54 -1.57 -8.94
CA ILE A 101 -3.85 -0.89 -10.04
C ILE A 101 -2.62 -1.72 -10.43
N LYS A 102 -1.77 -2.02 -9.44
CA LYS A 102 -0.59 -2.85 -9.66
C LYS A 102 -0.12 -3.54 -8.37
N PRO A 103 0.45 -4.75 -8.49
CA PRO A 103 1.19 -5.37 -7.40
C PRO A 103 2.52 -4.63 -7.16
N LEU A 104 3.05 -4.73 -5.95
CA LEU A 104 4.37 -4.24 -5.57
C LEU A 104 5.21 -5.39 -5.02
N GLU A 105 6.53 -5.33 -5.23
CA GLU A 105 7.49 -6.32 -4.72
C GLU A 105 7.81 -6.18 -3.22
N GLY A 106 6.89 -5.62 -2.44
CA GLY A 106 7.08 -5.43 -1.00
C GLY A 106 8.01 -4.26 -0.68
N ILE A 107 7.44 -3.07 -0.49
CA ILE A 107 8.20 -1.87 -0.16
C ILE A 107 7.94 -1.50 1.31
N PRO A 108 8.96 -1.36 2.18
CA PRO A 108 8.73 -0.95 3.56
C PRO A 108 7.98 0.39 3.65
N LEU A 109 6.93 0.47 4.47
CA LEU A 109 6.14 1.70 4.64
C LEU A 109 7.01 2.87 5.10
N LYS A 110 7.99 2.61 5.97
CA LYS A 110 8.95 3.63 6.42
C LYS A 110 9.79 4.18 5.27
N LEU A 111 10.07 3.40 4.22
CA LEU A 111 10.75 3.89 3.02
C LEU A 111 9.81 4.76 2.19
N LEU A 112 8.59 4.29 1.90
CA LEU A 112 7.59 5.10 1.17
C LEU A 112 7.35 6.45 1.84
N LYS A 113 7.17 6.49 3.17
CA LYS A 113 7.02 7.75 3.91
C LYS A 113 8.22 8.69 3.71
N GLY A 114 9.44 8.15 3.70
CA GLY A 114 10.66 8.94 3.48
C GLY A 114 10.79 9.49 2.05
N LEU A 115 10.14 8.85 1.07
CA LEU A 115 10.08 9.29 -0.32
C LEU A 115 8.80 10.06 -0.64
N ASN A 116 8.11 10.59 0.37
CA ASN A 116 6.80 11.24 0.25
C ASN A 116 5.80 10.43 -0.60
N TYR A 117 5.74 9.12 -0.35
CA TYR A 117 4.89 8.15 -1.03
C TYR A 117 5.17 7.94 -2.53
N ARG A 118 6.28 8.48 -3.06
CA ARG A 118 6.80 8.11 -4.38
C ARG A 118 7.42 6.72 -4.34
N GLU A 119 7.29 6.01 -5.45
CA GLU A 119 7.82 4.66 -5.56
C GLU A 119 9.34 4.70 -5.79
N PRO A 120 10.12 3.79 -5.18
CA PRO A 120 11.57 3.74 -5.36
C PRO A 120 12.02 3.67 -6.82
N ASP A 121 11.33 2.89 -7.64
CA ASP A 121 11.62 2.74 -9.07
C ASP A 121 11.33 4.03 -9.85
N GLU A 122 10.33 4.81 -9.43
CA GLU A 122 10.04 6.14 -9.98
C GLU A 122 11.14 7.14 -9.62
N VAL A 123 11.55 7.19 -8.35
CA VAL A 123 12.64 8.05 -7.86
C VAL A 123 13.94 7.73 -8.61
N ALA A 124 14.30 6.45 -8.71
CA ALA A 124 15.51 6.02 -9.41
C ALA A 124 15.46 6.38 -10.90
N ARG A 125 14.31 6.21 -11.56
CA ARG A 125 14.12 6.59 -12.96
C ARG A 125 14.33 8.08 -13.17
N LEU A 126 13.63 8.92 -12.39
CA LEU A 126 13.72 10.38 -12.46
C LEU A 126 15.15 10.88 -12.20
N TYR A 127 15.80 10.32 -11.18
CA TYR A 127 17.20 10.66 -10.86
C TYR A 127 18.12 10.40 -12.05
N VAL A 128 18.07 9.20 -12.63
CA VAL A 128 18.93 8.84 -13.78
C VAL A 128 18.60 9.67 -15.02
N GLU A 129 17.32 9.97 -15.26
CA GLU A 129 16.88 10.75 -16.44
C GLU A 129 17.17 12.24 -16.33
N SER A 130 17.24 12.78 -15.11
CA SER A 130 17.63 14.16 -14.87
C SER A 130 19.08 14.47 -15.26
N GLY A 131 19.92 13.44 -15.44
CA GLY A 131 21.36 13.59 -15.69
C GLY A 131 22.15 14.06 -14.47
N MET A 132 21.52 14.15 -13.29
CA MET A 132 22.18 14.50 -12.04
C MET A 132 23.15 13.41 -11.58
N SER A 133 24.08 13.84 -10.74
CA SER A 133 25.01 12.96 -10.03
C SER A 133 25.16 13.44 -8.59
N ALA A 134 25.41 12.49 -7.69
CA ALA A 134 25.63 12.75 -6.27
C ALA A 134 26.93 12.07 -5.84
N SER A 135 26.83 10.89 -5.23
CA SER A 135 27.99 10.05 -4.94
C SER A 135 28.01 8.85 -5.88
N ARG A 136 29.20 8.29 -6.10
CA ARG A 136 29.36 7.06 -6.91
C ARG A 136 28.44 5.92 -6.43
N ASP A 137 28.26 5.78 -5.12
CA ASP A 137 27.35 4.78 -4.54
C ASP A 137 25.89 5.08 -4.91
N VAL A 138 25.44 6.34 -4.79
CA VAL A 138 24.08 6.75 -5.16
C VAL A 138 23.83 6.49 -6.64
N ASP A 139 24.75 6.93 -7.50
CA ASP A 139 24.60 6.80 -8.96
C ASP A 139 24.52 5.33 -9.40
N LEU A 140 25.40 4.48 -8.86
CA LEU A 140 25.39 3.05 -9.16
C LEU A 140 24.12 2.37 -8.65
N ILE A 141 23.68 2.69 -7.44
CA ILE A 141 22.47 2.10 -6.86
C ILE A 141 21.22 2.56 -7.62
N MET A 142 21.09 3.85 -7.95
CA MET A 142 19.93 4.36 -8.71
C MET A 142 19.86 3.73 -10.10
N LYS A 143 21.00 3.63 -10.79
CA LYS A 143 21.06 2.94 -12.09
C LYS A 143 20.64 1.47 -11.97
N HIS A 144 21.14 0.76 -10.95
CA HIS A 144 20.76 -0.64 -10.71
C HIS A 144 19.27 -0.79 -10.37
N ILE A 145 18.68 0.11 -9.58
CA ILE A 145 17.23 0.11 -9.29
C ILE A 145 16.45 0.34 -10.58
N LYS A 146 16.83 1.32 -11.41
CA LYS A 146 16.16 1.59 -12.69
C LYS A 146 16.18 0.36 -13.62
N GLU A 147 17.30 -0.35 -13.68
CA GLU A 147 17.50 -1.49 -14.59
C GLU A 147 16.95 -2.82 -14.07
N SER A 148 16.99 -3.04 -12.75
CA SER A 148 16.77 -4.36 -12.13
C SER A 148 15.81 -4.35 -10.94
N GLY A 149 15.25 -3.20 -10.58
CA GLY A 149 14.31 -3.03 -9.49
C GLY A 149 14.93 -2.97 -8.09
N ILE A 150 14.17 -2.42 -7.14
CA ILE A 150 14.60 -2.24 -5.74
C ILE A 150 15.02 -3.55 -5.04
N LYS A 151 14.36 -4.66 -5.35
CA LYS A 151 14.64 -5.96 -4.72
C LYS A 151 16.02 -6.48 -5.10
N SER A 152 16.38 -6.36 -6.37
CA SER A 152 17.72 -6.72 -6.86
C SER A 152 18.80 -5.84 -6.23
N ALA A 153 18.57 -4.52 -6.19
CA ALA A 153 19.47 -3.58 -5.53
C ALA A 153 19.66 -3.91 -4.04
N THR A 154 18.56 -4.22 -3.33
CA THR A 154 18.59 -4.56 -1.90
C THR A 154 19.41 -5.83 -1.64
N ARG A 155 19.28 -6.85 -2.49
CA ARG A 155 20.09 -8.07 -2.41
C ARG A 155 21.57 -7.80 -2.67
N ARG A 156 21.89 -6.90 -3.61
CA ARG A 156 23.27 -6.61 -4.03
C ARG A 156 24.01 -5.68 -3.07
N TYR A 157 23.38 -4.60 -2.62
CA TYR A 157 24.01 -3.51 -1.87
C TYR A 157 23.59 -3.47 -0.39
N GLY A 158 22.55 -4.23 -0.01
CA GLY A 158 21.98 -4.22 1.33
C GLY A 158 20.93 -3.13 1.54
N ALA A 159 19.89 -3.44 2.32
CA ALA A 159 18.71 -2.58 2.50
C ALA A 159 19.04 -1.19 3.07
N ALA A 160 20.00 -1.10 4.00
CA ALA A 160 20.38 0.17 4.61
C ALA A 160 21.03 1.13 3.60
N ARG A 161 21.95 0.62 2.75
CA ARG A 161 22.64 1.43 1.73
C ARG A 161 21.68 1.86 0.64
N VAL A 162 20.81 0.95 0.18
CA VAL A 162 19.75 1.26 -0.80
C VAL A 162 18.79 2.33 -0.28
N ARG A 163 18.35 2.19 0.98
CA ARG A 163 17.47 3.19 1.61
C ARG A 163 18.14 4.56 1.68
N LYS A 164 19.40 4.63 2.10
CA LYS A 164 20.14 5.90 2.15
C LYS A 164 20.26 6.52 0.76
N ALA A 165 20.68 5.73 -0.23
CA ALA A 165 20.84 6.20 -1.60
C ALA A 165 19.53 6.74 -2.21
N LEU A 166 18.40 6.07 -1.97
CA LEU A 166 17.08 6.54 -2.41
C LEU A 166 16.69 7.86 -1.77
N LEU A 167 16.97 8.06 -0.48
CA LEU A 167 16.68 9.32 0.20
C LEU A 167 17.58 10.44 -0.32
N ASP A 168 18.86 10.17 -0.52
CA ASP A 168 19.80 11.15 -1.08
C ASP A 168 19.38 11.56 -2.51
N ALA A 169 19.02 10.59 -3.36
CA ALA A 169 18.51 10.85 -4.71
C ALA A 169 17.19 11.63 -4.70
N TYR A 170 16.27 11.28 -3.79
CA TYR A 170 15.00 12.00 -3.61
C TYR A 170 15.23 13.46 -3.22
N HIS A 171 16.10 13.73 -2.23
CA HIS A 171 16.40 15.10 -1.82
C HIS A 171 17.01 15.91 -2.96
N ARG A 172 17.90 15.32 -3.76
CA ARG A 172 18.46 15.99 -4.94
C ARG A 172 17.41 16.37 -5.98
N LEU A 173 16.50 15.46 -6.28
CA LEU A 173 15.40 15.73 -7.21
C LEU A 173 14.48 16.84 -6.66
N TYR A 174 14.20 16.83 -5.36
CA TYR A 174 13.39 17.85 -4.70
C TYR A 174 14.07 19.23 -4.70
N GLU A 175 15.36 19.29 -4.35
CA GLU A 175 16.17 20.53 -4.38
C GLU A 175 16.29 21.16 -5.76
N SER A 176 16.06 20.37 -6.82
CA SER A 176 16.22 20.78 -8.21
C SER A 176 14.88 20.91 -8.94
N ASP A 177 13.75 20.95 -8.22
CA ASP A 177 12.39 21.10 -8.75
C ASP A 177 11.93 20.01 -9.73
N TYR A 178 12.49 18.80 -9.65
CA TYR A 178 12.01 17.65 -10.44
C TYR A 178 10.81 16.95 -9.78
N ILE A 179 10.64 17.05 -8.45
CA ILE A 179 9.58 16.35 -7.69
C ILE A 179 9.03 17.11 -6.49
#